data_AF-A0A5B8TY09-F1
#
_entry.id   AF-A0A5B8TY09-F1
#
_cell.length_a   1.000
_cell.length_b   1.000
_cell.length_c   1.000
_cell.angle_alpha   90.00
_cell.angle_beta   90.00
_cell.angle_gamma   90.00
#
_symmetry.space_group_name_H-M   'P 1'
#
loop_
_entity.id
_entity.type
_entity.pdbx_description
1 polymer ?
#
loop_
_entity_poly.entity_id
_entity_poly.type
_entity_poly.pdbx_seq_one_letter_code
_entity_poly.pdbx_strand_id
1 'polypeptide(L)'
;RTNGDLYIASVFLALVSAVFLFASWLHLQPNFQPSLSWFKDAESRLNHHLSGLFGVSSLAWTGHLVHVAIPESRGEHVRWDNFMSVLPHPQGLTPFWAGNWAVYAQNPDTANHIFGTSEGSGEAILTFLGGFHPQTQSLWLTDMAHHHLAIAVIFIVAGHMYRTGFGIGHRMEAILEAHIPPGGALGNGHKGLFDTVNNSLHFQLGLALASVGTVCSLVAQHIYALPPYAFLANDFTTQAALYTHHQYIAGF
;
A
#
# COMPACT_ATOMS: atom_id res chain seq x y z
N ARG A 1 16.14 0.70 -18.80
CA ARG A 1 16.48 1.11 -17.41
C ARG A 1 17.92 1.60 -17.35
N THR A 2 18.21 2.67 -16.60
CA THR A 2 19.57 3.25 -16.51
C THR A 2 19.92 3.63 -15.06
N ASN A 3 21.22 3.82 -14.77
CA ASN A 3 21.66 4.39 -13.50
C ASN A 3 21.09 5.80 -13.23
N GLY A 4 20.70 6.51 -14.30
CA GLY A 4 20.00 7.80 -14.18
C GLY A 4 18.66 7.69 -13.45
N ASP A 5 17.93 6.58 -13.66
CA ASP A 5 16.65 6.33 -12.96
C ASP A 5 16.87 6.29 -11.43
N LEU A 6 17.95 5.62 -11.00
CA LEU A 6 18.32 5.50 -9.58
C LEU A 6 18.86 6.82 -9.00
N TYR A 7 19.63 7.56 -9.79
CA TYR A 7 20.17 8.86 -9.38
C TYR A 7 19.06 9.89 -9.14
N ILE A 8 18.08 9.97 -10.05
CA ILE A 8 16.94 10.87 -9.88
C ILE A 8 16.14 10.49 -8.64
N ALA A 9 15.89 9.19 -8.42
CA ALA A 9 15.19 8.70 -7.25
C ALA A 9 15.95 9.02 -5.94
N SER A 10 17.27 8.87 -5.90
CA SER A 10 18.06 9.17 -4.70
C SER A 10 18.05 10.66 -4.34
N VAL A 11 18.16 11.54 -5.35
CA VAL A 11 18.03 13.00 -5.16
C VAL A 11 16.61 13.35 -4.67
N PHE A 12 15.58 12.76 -5.27
CA PHE A 12 14.19 12.95 -4.84
C PHE A 12 14.01 12.57 -3.36
N LEU A 13 14.50 11.39 -2.94
CA LEU A 13 14.41 10.95 -1.55
C LEU A 13 15.19 11.84 -0.58
N ALA A 14 16.36 12.36 -1.00
CA ALA A 14 17.12 13.31 -0.21
C ALA A 14 16.35 14.63 0.00
N LEU A 15 15.69 15.14 -1.05
CA LEU A 15 14.83 16.32 -0.95
C LEU A 15 13.61 16.07 -0.07
N VAL A 16 12.94 14.93 -0.21
CA VAL A 16 11.81 14.54 0.65
C VAL A 16 12.24 14.45 2.12
N SER A 17 13.41 13.87 2.40
CA SER A 17 13.99 13.84 3.75
C SER A 17 14.21 15.25 4.31
N ALA A 18 14.79 16.16 3.51
CA ALA A 18 14.97 17.55 3.90
C ALA A 18 13.63 18.27 4.18
N VAL A 19 12.60 18.00 3.38
CA VAL A 19 11.22 18.51 3.61
C VAL A 19 10.66 18.00 4.94
N PHE A 20 10.83 16.72 5.28
CA PHE A 20 10.36 16.18 6.56
C PHE A 20 11.12 16.78 7.76
N LEU A 21 12.43 16.97 7.65
CA LEU A 21 13.22 17.64 8.69
C LEU A 21 12.77 19.09 8.89
N PHE A 22 12.50 19.81 7.80
CA PHE A 22 11.96 21.15 7.85
C PHE A 22 10.55 21.18 8.46
N ALA A 23 9.67 20.26 8.07
CA ALA A 23 8.32 20.15 8.63
C ALA A 23 8.35 19.88 10.14
N SER A 24 9.27 19.03 10.61
CA SER A 24 9.49 18.78 12.04
C SER A 24 9.89 20.07 12.77
N TRP A 25 10.88 20.79 12.27
CA TRP A 25 11.27 22.10 12.83
C TRP A 25 10.11 23.11 12.79
N LEU A 26 9.35 23.15 11.70
CA LEU A 26 8.22 24.07 11.51
C LEU A 26 7.13 23.82 12.56
N HIS A 27 6.76 22.56 12.81
CA HIS A 27 5.73 22.19 13.79
C HIS A 27 6.18 22.34 15.26
N LEU A 28 7.43 22.72 15.51
CA LEU A 28 7.91 23.17 16.81
C LEU A 28 7.84 24.69 16.98
N GLN A 29 7.55 25.45 15.91
CA GLN A 29 7.42 26.91 15.99
C GLN A 29 6.09 27.28 16.66
N PRO A 30 6.03 28.36 17.47
CA PRO A 30 4.84 28.73 18.25
C PRO A 30 3.54 28.85 17.44
N ASN A 31 3.63 29.31 16.19
CA ASN A 31 2.46 29.52 15.33
C ASN A 31 1.93 28.22 14.67
N PHE A 32 2.71 27.14 14.70
CA PHE A 32 2.41 25.88 13.98
C PHE A 32 2.38 24.65 14.90
N GLN A 33 2.57 24.85 16.21
CA GLN A 33 2.53 23.79 17.21
C GLN A 33 1.10 23.25 17.36
N PRO A 34 0.86 21.95 17.10
CA PRO A 34 -0.48 21.37 17.24
C PRO A 34 -0.93 21.32 18.71
N SER A 35 -2.23 21.50 18.95
CA SER A 35 -2.82 21.37 20.28
C SER A 35 -2.85 19.90 20.75
N LEU A 36 -3.02 19.68 22.05
CA LEU A 36 -3.21 18.32 22.58
C LEU A 36 -4.47 17.65 22.00
N SER A 37 -5.55 18.40 21.81
CA SER A 37 -6.79 17.89 21.21
C SER A 37 -6.56 17.35 19.80
N TRP A 38 -5.66 17.96 19.02
CA TRP A 38 -5.30 17.48 17.69
C TRP A 38 -4.66 16.08 17.74
N PHE A 39 -3.75 15.84 18.70
CA PHE A 39 -3.12 14.52 18.87
C PHE A 39 -4.09 13.43 19.36
N LYS A 40 -5.17 13.82 20.05
CA LYS A 40 -6.18 12.91 20.60
C LYS A 40 -7.37 12.65 19.66
N ASP A 41 -7.43 13.31 18.50
CA ASP A 41 -8.45 13.07 17.48
C ASP A 41 -8.17 11.77 16.70
N ALA A 42 -8.58 10.65 17.31
CA ALA A 42 -8.34 9.31 16.78
C ALA A 42 -9.18 9.04 15.52
N GLU A 43 -10.44 9.46 15.49
CA GLU A 43 -11.33 9.29 14.34
C GLU A 43 -10.80 10.01 13.10
N SER A 44 -10.41 11.28 13.21
CA SER A 44 -9.85 12.03 12.08
C SER A 44 -8.56 11.38 11.61
N ARG A 45 -7.65 11.02 12.52
CA ARG A 45 -6.39 10.35 12.17
C ARG A 45 -6.62 9.03 11.43
N LEU A 46 -7.54 8.19 11.92
CA LEU A 46 -7.85 6.90 11.28
C LEU A 46 -8.45 7.09 9.89
N ASN A 47 -9.38 8.03 9.72
CA ASN A 47 -9.94 8.32 8.41
C ASN A 47 -8.87 8.76 7.41
N HIS A 48 -7.99 9.70 7.80
CA HIS A 48 -6.90 10.17 6.94
C HIS A 48 -5.84 9.09 6.66
N HIS A 49 -5.55 8.23 7.63
CA HIS A 49 -4.57 7.15 7.42
C HIS A 49 -5.14 6.03 6.56
N LEU A 50 -6.37 5.59 6.80
CA LEU A 50 -7.00 4.56 5.96
C LEU A 50 -7.21 5.09 4.55
N SER A 51 -7.90 6.21 4.37
CA SER A 51 -8.21 6.71 3.02
C SER A 51 -7.01 7.33 2.32
N GLY A 52 -6.27 8.21 2.98
CA GLY A 52 -5.16 8.96 2.39
C GLY A 52 -3.87 8.15 2.39
N LEU A 53 -3.35 7.81 3.57
CA LEU A 53 -2.05 7.15 3.67
C LEU A 53 -2.04 5.75 3.03
N PHE A 54 -3.07 4.93 3.22
CA PHE A 54 -3.13 3.60 2.62
C PHE A 54 -3.88 3.58 1.29
N GLY A 55 -5.10 4.12 1.25
CA GLY A 55 -5.96 4.10 0.07
C GLY A 55 -5.37 4.86 -1.13
N VAL A 56 -5.15 6.16 -0.98
CA VAL A 56 -4.60 7.00 -2.06
C VAL A 56 -3.19 6.57 -2.44
N SER A 57 -2.34 6.19 -1.48
CA SER A 57 -0.99 5.68 -1.82
C SER A 57 -1.04 4.37 -2.60
N SER A 58 -1.94 3.43 -2.26
CA SER A 58 -2.09 2.18 -3.02
C SER A 58 -2.69 2.44 -4.41
N LEU A 59 -3.60 3.41 -4.54
CA LEU A 59 -4.11 3.85 -5.84
C LEU A 59 -3.01 4.48 -6.70
N ALA A 60 -2.18 5.35 -6.11
CA ALA A 60 -1.03 5.94 -6.79
C ALA A 60 -0.01 4.89 -7.20
N TRP A 61 0.23 3.89 -6.34
CA TRP A 61 1.11 2.76 -6.67
C TRP A 61 0.53 1.89 -7.80
N THR A 62 -0.78 1.70 -7.85
CA THR A 62 -1.45 1.08 -9.01
C THR A 62 -1.16 1.87 -10.28
N GLY A 63 -1.32 3.21 -10.23
CA GLY A 63 -0.97 4.08 -11.35
C GLY A 63 0.49 3.91 -11.79
N HIS A 64 1.42 3.83 -10.84
CA HIS A 64 2.83 3.57 -11.16
C HIS A 64 3.04 2.21 -11.82
N LEU A 65 2.41 1.13 -11.30
CA LEU A 65 2.54 -0.20 -11.88
C LEU A 65 1.98 -0.25 -13.31
N VAL A 66 0.77 0.29 -13.52
CA VAL A 66 0.06 0.30 -14.81
C VAL A 66 0.78 1.15 -15.85
N HIS A 67 1.28 2.32 -15.48
CA HIS A 67 1.83 3.27 -16.45
C HIS A 67 3.36 3.18 -16.61
N VAL A 68 4.09 2.59 -15.67
CA VAL A 68 5.56 2.56 -15.71
C VAL A 68 6.11 1.15 -15.58
N ALA A 69 5.69 0.37 -14.58
CA ALA A 69 6.30 -0.94 -14.33
C ALA A 69 5.92 -1.97 -15.40
N ILE A 70 4.64 -2.07 -15.75
CA ILE A 70 4.12 -3.00 -16.77
C ILE A 70 4.70 -2.68 -18.16
N PRO A 71 4.64 -1.44 -18.68
CA PRO A 71 5.26 -1.10 -19.97
C PRO A 71 6.76 -1.44 -20.02
N GLU A 72 7.50 -1.12 -18.95
CA GLU A 72 8.94 -1.42 -18.90
C GLU A 72 9.23 -2.92 -18.80
N SER A 73 8.34 -3.70 -18.18
CA SER A 73 8.43 -5.16 -18.22
C SER A 73 8.17 -5.74 -19.61
N ARG A 74 7.60 -4.96 -20.53
CA ARG A 74 7.31 -5.30 -21.92
C ARG A 74 8.27 -4.63 -22.91
N GLY A 75 9.38 -4.07 -22.42
CA GLY A 75 10.37 -3.39 -23.25
C GLY A 75 9.96 -2.01 -23.76
N GLU A 76 8.86 -1.43 -23.25
CA GLU A 76 8.42 -0.09 -23.59
C GLU A 76 8.95 0.94 -22.57
N HIS A 77 9.59 2.00 -23.07
CA HIS A 77 10.17 3.01 -22.21
C HIS A 77 9.21 4.14 -21.87
N VAL A 78 8.75 4.19 -20.61
CA VAL A 78 7.89 5.26 -20.09
C VAL A 78 8.60 6.05 -18.99
N ARG A 79 8.74 7.36 -19.20
CA ARG A 79 9.47 8.32 -18.36
C ARG A 79 8.67 9.62 -18.23
N TRP A 80 9.15 10.53 -17.39
CA TRP A 80 8.47 11.81 -17.13
C TRP A 80 8.23 12.66 -18.39
N ASP A 81 9.08 12.53 -19.40
CA ASP A 81 9.00 13.26 -20.67
C ASP A 81 7.94 12.72 -21.64
N ASN A 82 7.53 11.45 -21.52
CA ASN A 82 6.55 10.83 -22.43
C ASN A 82 5.34 10.18 -21.74
N PHE A 83 5.29 10.11 -20.40
CA PHE A 83 4.21 9.49 -19.63
C PHE A 83 2.82 10.06 -19.97
N MET A 84 2.74 11.34 -20.33
CA MET A 84 1.47 12.01 -20.65
C MET A 84 0.96 11.70 -22.06
N SER A 85 1.80 11.15 -22.94
CA SER A 85 1.44 10.83 -24.33
C SER A 85 1.37 9.33 -24.61
N VAL A 86 1.94 8.50 -23.74
CA VAL A 86 1.85 7.03 -23.84
C VAL A 86 0.64 6.52 -23.06
N LEU A 87 -0.23 5.79 -23.74
CA LEU A 87 -1.39 5.15 -23.11
C LEU A 87 -0.96 3.84 -22.44
N PRO A 88 -1.38 3.58 -21.18
CA PRO A 88 -1.07 2.30 -20.52
C PRO A 88 -1.85 1.12 -21.12
N HIS A 89 -2.93 1.38 -21.85
CA HIS A 89 -3.75 0.37 -22.51
C HIS A 89 -4.26 0.93 -23.86
N PRO A 90 -4.30 0.15 -24.96
CA PRO A 90 -4.63 0.67 -26.29
C PRO A 90 -5.97 1.39 -26.39
N GLN A 91 -6.97 0.93 -25.64
CA GLN A 91 -8.32 1.55 -25.61
C GLN A 91 -8.45 2.75 -24.66
N GLY A 92 -7.37 3.14 -23.97
CA GLY A 92 -7.37 4.24 -23.01
C GLY A 92 -8.43 4.06 -21.90
N LEU A 93 -9.05 5.17 -21.48
CA LEU A 93 -10.08 5.20 -20.44
C LEU A 93 -11.51 4.97 -20.95
N THR A 94 -11.72 4.80 -22.26
CA THR A 94 -13.07 4.61 -22.82
C THR A 94 -13.79 3.40 -22.22
N PRO A 95 -13.17 2.20 -22.08
CA PRO A 95 -13.82 1.06 -21.43
C PRO A 95 -14.15 1.30 -19.96
N PHE A 96 -13.32 2.05 -19.24
CA PHE A 96 -13.56 2.41 -17.84
C PHE A 96 -14.88 3.15 -17.67
N TRP A 97 -15.09 4.22 -18.46
CA TRP A 97 -16.30 5.05 -18.40
C TRP A 97 -17.54 4.34 -18.95
N ALA A 98 -17.36 3.40 -19.88
CA ALA A 98 -18.44 2.55 -20.39
C ALA A 98 -18.82 1.40 -19.43
N GLY A 99 -18.10 1.22 -18.31
CA GLY A 99 -18.31 0.10 -17.38
C GLY A 99 -17.84 -1.25 -17.91
N ASN A 100 -17.13 -1.30 -19.04
CA ASN A 100 -16.62 -2.52 -19.65
C ASN A 100 -15.19 -2.83 -19.15
N TRP A 101 -15.04 -3.00 -17.85
CA TRP A 101 -13.72 -3.14 -17.21
C TRP A 101 -13.00 -4.45 -17.57
N ALA A 102 -13.74 -5.47 -18.00
CA ALA A 102 -13.19 -6.76 -18.39
C ALA A 102 -12.18 -6.66 -19.54
N VAL A 103 -12.25 -5.60 -20.36
CA VAL A 103 -11.29 -5.32 -21.42
C VAL A 103 -9.87 -5.21 -20.88
N TYR A 104 -9.67 -4.60 -19.72
CA TYR A 104 -8.34 -4.39 -19.12
C TYR A 104 -7.64 -5.66 -18.64
N ALA A 105 -8.34 -6.80 -18.63
CA ALA A 105 -7.83 -8.11 -18.27
C ALA A 105 -7.53 -9.02 -19.49
N GLN A 106 -7.84 -8.56 -20.70
CA GLN A 106 -7.71 -9.36 -21.92
C GLN A 106 -6.26 -9.38 -22.42
N ASN A 107 -5.86 -10.50 -23.04
CA ASN A 107 -4.52 -10.71 -23.60
C ASN A 107 -3.40 -10.45 -22.58
N PRO A 108 -3.31 -11.27 -21.51
CA PRO A 108 -2.19 -11.18 -20.56
C PRO A 108 -0.87 -11.55 -21.24
N ASP A 109 0.25 -11.22 -20.57
CA ASP A 109 1.57 -11.70 -20.96
C ASP A 109 1.59 -13.23 -21.03
N THR A 110 2.17 -13.78 -22.08
CA THR A 110 2.13 -15.23 -22.34
C THR A 110 3.09 -16.00 -21.43
N ALA A 111 2.93 -17.33 -21.37
CA ALA A 111 3.88 -18.19 -20.65
C ALA A 111 5.32 -18.13 -21.19
N ASN A 112 5.49 -17.69 -22.44
CA ASN A 112 6.79 -17.53 -23.10
C ASN A 112 7.27 -16.07 -23.10
N HIS A 113 6.60 -15.16 -22.37
CA HIS A 113 7.01 -13.76 -22.28
C HIS A 113 8.44 -13.64 -21.74
N ILE A 114 9.24 -12.79 -22.38
CA ILE A 114 10.60 -12.46 -21.95
C ILE A 114 10.56 -11.11 -21.23
N PHE A 115 10.74 -11.15 -19.90
CA PHE A 115 10.66 -9.97 -19.06
C PHE A 115 11.67 -8.90 -19.48
N GLY A 116 11.15 -7.68 -19.70
CA GLY A 116 11.91 -6.52 -20.18
C GLY A 116 11.95 -6.37 -21.70
N THR A 117 11.26 -7.22 -22.46
CA THR A 117 11.16 -7.14 -23.93
C THR A 117 9.69 -7.24 -24.37
N SER A 118 9.42 -6.93 -25.64
CA SER A 118 8.08 -7.08 -26.23
C SER A 118 7.78 -8.50 -26.70
N GLU A 119 8.70 -9.46 -26.52
CA GLU A 119 8.52 -10.83 -26.98
C GLU A 119 7.57 -11.58 -26.05
N GLY A 120 6.42 -11.99 -26.59
CA GLY A 120 5.38 -12.70 -25.84
C GLY A 120 4.60 -11.82 -24.86
N SER A 121 4.72 -10.49 -24.96
CA SER A 121 3.98 -9.55 -24.13
C SER A 121 2.52 -9.41 -24.58
N GLY A 122 1.66 -9.09 -23.63
CA GLY A 122 0.24 -8.83 -23.83
C GLY A 122 -0.12 -7.35 -23.70
N GLU A 123 -1.41 -7.08 -23.62
CA GLU A 123 -1.98 -5.73 -23.46
C GLU A 123 -2.69 -5.55 -22.11
N ALA A 124 -2.99 -6.64 -21.39
CA ALA A 124 -3.68 -6.57 -20.10
C ALA A 124 -2.91 -5.68 -19.11
N ILE A 125 -3.65 -4.91 -18.31
CA ILE A 125 -3.08 -4.07 -17.24
C ILE A 125 -3.58 -4.48 -15.85
N LEU A 126 -4.71 -5.21 -15.78
CA LEU A 126 -5.32 -5.67 -14.53
C LEU A 126 -5.79 -7.11 -14.71
N THR A 127 -5.09 -8.07 -14.11
CA THR A 127 -5.41 -9.50 -14.27
C THR A 127 -5.67 -10.17 -12.93
N PHE A 128 -6.05 -11.45 -12.97
CA PHE A 128 -6.22 -12.30 -11.79
C PHE A 128 -5.78 -13.72 -12.14
N LEU A 129 -4.54 -13.86 -12.64
CA LEU A 129 -4.02 -15.12 -13.18
C LEU A 129 -3.68 -16.10 -12.06
N GLY A 130 -3.05 -15.59 -11.00
CA GLY A 130 -2.45 -16.40 -9.95
C GLY A 130 -1.16 -17.09 -10.39
N GLY A 131 -0.47 -17.70 -9.42
CA GLY A 131 0.81 -18.36 -9.65
C GLY A 131 1.92 -17.35 -9.99
N PHE A 132 2.84 -17.78 -10.86
CA PHE A 132 4.07 -17.04 -11.14
C PHE A 132 4.32 -16.92 -12.64
N HIS A 133 4.96 -15.81 -13.03
CA HIS A 133 5.51 -15.63 -14.36
C HIS A 133 6.63 -16.66 -14.60
N PRO A 134 6.55 -17.53 -15.62
CA PRO A 134 7.44 -18.69 -15.76
C PRO A 134 8.93 -18.38 -15.85
N GLN A 135 9.31 -17.26 -16.48
CA GLN A 135 10.72 -16.88 -16.57
C GLN A 135 11.28 -16.30 -15.26
N THR A 136 10.56 -15.35 -14.66
CA THR A 136 11.04 -14.59 -13.50
C THR A 136 10.83 -15.33 -12.18
N GLN A 137 9.96 -16.35 -12.17
CA GLN A 137 9.51 -17.06 -10.97
C GLN A 137 8.97 -16.10 -9.89
N SER A 138 8.28 -15.05 -10.33
CA SER A 138 7.69 -14.02 -9.46
C SER A 138 6.21 -13.82 -9.77
N LEU A 139 5.49 -13.14 -8.87
CA LEU A 139 4.11 -12.71 -9.11
C LEU A 139 4.00 -11.87 -10.41
N TRP A 140 2.85 -11.97 -11.06
CA TRP A 140 2.53 -11.17 -12.25
C TRP A 140 2.37 -9.70 -11.89
N LEU A 141 2.99 -8.80 -12.65
CA LEU A 141 2.86 -7.34 -12.43
C LEU A 141 1.41 -6.85 -12.55
N THR A 142 0.66 -7.41 -13.49
CA THR A 142 -0.76 -7.12 -13.71
C THR A 142 -1.65 -7.61 -12.57
N ASP A 143 -1.31 -8.73 -11.93
CA ASP A 143 -1.99 -9.19 -10.71
C ASP A 143 -1.65 -8.29 -9.52
N MET A 144 -0.38 -7.86 -9.38
CA MET A 144 0.01 -6.90 -8.34
C MET A 144 -0.66 -5.54 -8.52
N ALA A 145 -0.76 -5.04 -9.76
CA ALA A 145 -1.49 -3.81 -10.08
C ALA A 145 -2.97 -3.91 -9.69
N HIS A 146 -3.62 -5.03 -10.04
CA HIS A 146 -5.01 -5.26 -9.68
C HIS A 146 -5.20 -5.41 -8.16
N HIS A 147 -4.29 -6.11 -7.47
CA HIS A 147 -4.30 -6.20 -6.01
C HIS A 147 -4.26 -4.81 -5.37
N HIS A 148 -3.33 -3.95 -5.79
CA HIS A 148 -3.21 -2.60 -5.26
C HIS A 148 -4.43 -1.73 -5.56
N LEU A 149 -5.07 -1.90 -6.73
CA LEU A 149 -6.32 -1.21 -7.06
C LEU A 149 -7.44 -1.63 -6.11
N ALA A 150 -7.59 -2.93 -5.90
CA ALA A 150 -8.65 -3.49 -5.08
C ALA A 150 -8.50 -3.03 -3.62
N ILE A 151 -7.31 -3.13 -3.04
CA ILE A 151 -7.09 -2.68 -1.65
C ILE A 151 -7.18 -1.17 -1.52
N ALA A 152 -6.84 -0.40 -2.55
CA ALA A 152 -7.01 1.05 -2.54
C ALA A 152 -8.49 1.43 -2.36
N VAL A 153 -9.40 0.80 -3.11
CA VAL A 153 -10.85 1.03 -2.98
C VAL A 153 -11.32 0.64 -1.57
N ILE A 154 -10.89 -0.50 -1.05
CA ILE A 154 -11.24 -0.95 0.31
C ILE A 154 -10.81 0.09 1.35
N PHE A 155 -9.57 0.57 1.30
CA PHE A 155 -9.04 1.53 2.26
C PHE A 155 -9.65 2.93 2.13
N ILE A 156 -9.91 3.38 0.90
CA ILE A 156 -10.62 4.65 0.66
C ILE A 156 -12.01 4.59 1.29
N VAL A 157 -12.77 3.53 1.04
CA VAL A 157 -14.11 3.36 1.64
C VAL A 157 -14.02 3.25 3.16
N ALA A 158 -13.11 2.43 3.69
CA ALA A 158 -12.92 2.25 5.13
C ALA A 158 -12.55 3.57 5.85
N GLY A 159 -11.77 4.44 5.19
CA GLY A 159 -11.39 5.74 5.73
C GLY A 159 -12.51 6.79 5.75
N HIS A 160 -13.75 6.44 5.37
CA HIS A 160 -14.94 7.28 5.53
C HIS A 160 -15.89 6.77 6.62
N MET A 161 -15.44 5.86 7.48
CA MET A 161 -16.26 5.24 8.51
C MET A 161 -16.44 6.12 9.75
N TYR A 162 -15.39 6.79 10.23
CA TYR A 162 -15.45 7.48 11.52
C TYR A 162 -15.93 8.92 11.40
N ARG A 163 -16.57 9.43 12.46
CA ARG A 163 -17.15 10.77 12.47
C ARG A 163 -16.07 11.84 12.59
N THR A 164 -16.13 12.84 11.74
CA THR A 164 -15.27 14.04 11.80
C THR A 164 -16.11 15.32 11.88
N GLY A 165 -15.51 16.49 11.65
CA GLY A 165 -16.20 17.78 11.62
C GLY A 165 -17.37 17.90 10.63
N PHE A 166 -17.51 16.96 9.68
CA PHE A 166 -18.65 16.88 8.76
C PHE A 166 -19.93 16.33 9.39
N GLY A 167 -19.90 15.89 10.65
CA GLY A 167 -21.09 15.52 11.40
C GLY A 167 -21.67 14.13 11.11
N ILE A 168 -21.15 13.40 10.11
CA ILE A 168 -21.55 12.04 9.72
C ILE A 168 -20.42 11.06 10.00
N GLY A 169 -20.76 9.84 10.42
CA GLY A 169 -19.84 8.74 10.70
C GLY A 169 -20.00 8.18 12.12
N HIS A 170 -19.14 7.22 12.47
CA HIS A 170 -19.18 6.56 13.78
C HIS A 170 -18.26 7.22 14.82
N ARG A 171 -18.72 7.30 16.07
CA ARG A 171 -17.87 7.58 17.23
C ARG A 171 -17.28 6.26 17.74
N MET A 172 -15.96 6.16 17.85
CA MET A 172 -15.30 4.92 18.24
C MET A 172 -15.66 4.52 19.68
N GLU A 173 -15.67 5.49 20.59
CA GLU A 173 -16.10 5.31 21.98
C GLU A 173 -17.50 4.69 22.05
N ALA A 174 -18.48 5.23 21.32
CA ALA A 174 -19.85 4.72 21.33
C ALA A 174 -19.96 3.29 20.79
N ILE A 175 -19.18 2.94 19.76
CA ILE A 175 -19.10 1.56 19.27
C ILE A 175 -18.61 0.63 20.39
N LEU A 176 -17.52 1.01 21.06
CA LEU A 176 -16.91 0.19 22.11
C LEU A 176 -17.84 0.03 23.32
N GLU A 177 -18.46 1.11 23.79
CA GLU A 177 -19.38 1.06 24.93
C GLU A 177 -20.64 0.25 24.66
N ALA A 178 -21.15 0.26 23.42
CA ALA A 178 -22.29 -0.54 23.01
C ALA A 178 -21.95 -2.03 22.80
N HIS A 179 -20.67 -2.37 22.65
CA HIS A 179 -20.22 -3.74 22.41
C HIS A 179 -20.14 -4.55 23.71
N ILE A 180 -21.31 -4.96 24.19
CA ILE A 180 -21.47 -5.76 25.41
C ILE A 180 -21.89 -7.18 25.02
N PRO A 181 -21.25 -8.23 25.56
CA PRO A 181 -21.59 -9.61 25.25
C PRO A 181 -23.03 -9.93 25.68
N PRO A 182 -23.74 -10.81 24.94
CA PRO A 182 -25.12 -11.19 25.28
C PRO A 182 -25.24 -12.00 26.58
N GLY A 183 -24.12 -12.54 27.10
CA GLY A 183 -24.06 -13.30 28.35
C GLY A 183 -22.97 -12.78 29.29
N GLY A 184 -23.11 -13.07 30.59
CA GLY A 184 -22.26 -12.50 31.65
C GLY A 184 -20.84 -13.08 31.80
N ALA A 185 -20.42 -14.03 30.96
CA ALA A 185 -19.13 -14.71 31.09
C ALA A 185 -17.91 -13.89 30.65
N LEU A 186 -18.12 -12.76 29.94
CA LEU A 186 -17.05 -11.94 29.36
C LEU A 186 -16.95 -10.54 30.01
N GLY A 187 -17.51 -10.37 31.21
CA GLY A 187 -17.42 -9.14 31.99
C GLY A 187 -18.25 -7.98 31.45
N ASN A 188 -17.85 -6.74 31.77
CA ASN A 188 -18.60 -5.51 31.49
C ASN A 188 -18.45 -4.97 30.04
N GLY A 189 -17.88 -5.76 29.11
CA GLY A 189 -17.60 -5.33 27.74
C GLY A 189 -16.41 -4.36 27.63
N HIS A 190 -16.42 -3.51 26.59
CA HIS A 190 -15.29 -2.60 26.28
C HIS A 190 -15.40 -1.19 26.89
N LYS A 191 -16.14 -1.03 27.99
CA LYS A 191 -16.34 0.27 28.65
C LYS A 191 -15.01 0.89 29.10
N GLY A 192 -14.80 2.18 28.79
CA GLY A 192 -13.57 2.92 29.14
C GLY A 192 -12.33 2.52 28.32
N LEU A 193 -12.43 1.56 27.40
CA LEU A 193 -11.28 1.12 26.59
C LEU A 193 -10.79 2.23 25.67
N PHE A 194 -11.71 3.02 25.07
CA PHE A 194 -11.35 4.14 24.21
C PHE A 194 -10.38 5.10 24.92
N ASP A 195 -10.75 5.57 26.12
CA ASP A 195 -9.91 6.49 26.90
C ASP A 195 -8.62 5.84 27.36
N THR A 196 -8.67 4.56 27.76
CA THR A 196 -7.48 3.81 28.18
C THR A 196 -6.42 3.79 27.07
N VAL A 197 -6.84 3.51 25.84
CA VAL A 197 -5.95 3.50 24.66
C VAL A 197 -5.59 4.92 24.25
N ASN A 198 -6.56 5.81 24.09
CA ASN A 198 -6.33 7.13 23.53
C ASN A 198 -5.48 8.01 24.45
N ASN A 199 -5.51 7.78 25.77
CA ASN A 199 -4.73 8.55 26.74
C ASN A 199 -3.33 7.97 27.01
N SER A 200 -3.10 6.68 26.81
CA SER A 200 -1.80 6.04 27.06
C SER A 200 -0.98 5.83 25.79
N LEU A 201 0.11 6.61 25.63
CA LEU A 201 1.06 6.41 24.53
C LEU A 201 1.76 5.04 24.60
N HIS A 202 2.01 4.52 25.81
CA HIS A 202 2.58 3.18 25.97
C HIS A 202 1.62 2.09 25.47
N PHE A 203 0.32 2.25 25.69
CA PHE A 203 -0.67 1.31 25.17
C PHE A 203 -0.74 1.37 23.64
N GLN A 204 -0.76 2.57 23.07
CA GLN A 204 -0.74 2.75 21.60
C GLN A 204 0.54 2.17 20.99
N LEU A 205 1.70 2.43 21.59
CA LEU A 205 2.98 1.88 21.13
C LEU A 205 3.00 0.36 21.22
N GLY A 206 2.53 -0.22 22.32
CA GLY A 206 2.46 -1.67 22.50
C GLY A 206 1.58 -2.35 21.43
N LEU A 207 0.40 -1.79 21.16
CA LEU A 207 -0.47 -2.29 20.07
C LEU A 207 0.15 -2.11 18.69
N ALA A 208 0.77 -0.96 18.44
CA ALA A 208 1.42 -0.68 17.15
C ALA A 208 2.58 -1.64 16.89
N LEU A 209 3.44 -1.88 17.88
CA LEU A 209 4.55 -2.84 17.78
C LEU A 209 4.04 -4.27 17.62
N ALA A 210 3.02 -4.68 18.37
CA ALA A 210 2.43 -6.01 18.18
C ALA A 210 1.86 -6.20 16.77
N SER A 211 1.16 -5.19 16.24
CA SER A 211 0.61 -5.23 14.88
C SER A 211 1.71 -5.23 13.82
N VAL A 212 2.69 -4.33 13.91
CA VAL A 212 3.78 -4.21 12.93
C VAL A 212 4.70 -5.42 12.98
N GLY A 213 5.03 -5.96 14.16
CA GLY A 213 5.81 -7.18 14.31
C GLY A 213 5.12 -8.39 13.66
N THR A 214 3.80 -8.53 13.88
CA THR A 214 3.00 -9.59 13.23
C THR A 214 3.03 -9.45 11.70
N VAL A 215 2.81 -8.23 11.17
CA VAL A 215 2.86 -7.98 9.72
C VAL A 215 4.28 -8.18 9.18
N CYS A 216 5.33 -7.80 9.91
CA CYS A 216 6.72 -7.99 9.52
C CYS A 216 7.06 -9.48 9.37
N SER A 217 6.58 -10.32 10.30
CA SER A 217 6.72 -11.77 10.18
C SER A 217 5.92 -12.31 8.99
N LEU A 218 4.69 -11.82 8.77
CA LEU A 218 3.89 -12.18 7.61
C LEU A 218 4.60 -11.82 6.28
N VAL A 219 5.24 -10.66 6.21
CA VAL A 219 6.06 -10.23 5.07
C VAL A 219 7.19 -11.23 4.81
N ALA A 220 7.91 -11.64 5.86
CA ALA A 220 8.98 -12.64 5.73
C ALA A 220 8.43 -13.96 5.15
N GLN A 221 7.30 -14.44 5.68
CA GLN A 221 6.67 -15.69 5.25
C GLN A 221 6.13 -15.61 3.81
N HIS A 222 5.55 -14.48 3.44
CA HIS A 222 4.97 -14.32 2.10
C HIS A 222 6.03 -14.10 1.03
N ILE A 223 7.09 -13.32 1.26
CA ILE A 223 8.07 -13.01 0.22
C ILE A 223 8.86 -14.26 -0.22
N TYR A 224 9.17 -15.19 0.69
CA TYR A 224 9.91 -16.40 0.29
C TYR A 224 9.00 -17.41 -0.43
N ALA A 225 7.71 -17.50 -0.06
CA ALA A 225 6.76 -18.44 -0.65
C ALA A 225 6.09 -17.90 -1.92
N LEU A 226 5.91 -16.58 -2.02
CA LEU A 226 5.27 -15.86 -3.12
C LEU A 226 6.18 -14.70 -3.58
N PRO A 227 7.29 -14.97 -4.28
CA PRO A 227 8.28 -13.94 -4.63
C PRO A 227 7.65 -12.80 -5.45
N PRO A 228 7.65 -11.55 -4.98
CA PRO A 228 7.02 -10.43 -5.70
C PRO A 228 7.97 -9.78 -6.71
N TYR A 229 9.28 -10.04 -6.61
CA TYR A 229 10.31 -9.39 -7.44
C TYR A 229 10.89 -10.37 -8.46
N ALA A 230 11.04 -9.89 -9.69
CA ALA A 230 11.56 -10.70 -10.78
C ALA A 230 12.94 -11.28 -10.46
N PHE A 231 13.10 -12.58 -10.69
CA PHE A 231 14.34 -13.35 -10.47
C PHE A 231 14.81 -13.48 -9.02
N LEU A 232 14.07 -12.94 -8.05
CA LEU A 232 14.44 -13.05 -6.63
C LEU A 232 14.50 -14.51 -6.16
N ALA A 233 13.62 -15.38 -6.68
CA ALA A 233 13.61 -16.80 -6.35
C ALA A 233 14.91 -17.54 -6.74
N ASN A 234 15.68 -17.00 -7.68
CA ASN A 234 16.94 -17.57 -8.14
C ASN A 234 18.16 -17.05 -7.36
N ASP A 235 17.99 -15.99 -6.55
CA ASP A 235 19.04 -15.46 -5.68
C ASP A 235 18.84 -15.96 -4.24
N PHE A 236 19.37 -17.16 -3.98
CA PHE A 236 19.21 -17.84 -2.70
C PHE A 236 19.80 -17.07 -1.52
N THR A 237 20.92 -16.37 -1.74
CA THR A 237 21.57 -15.59 -0.68
C THR A 237 20.70 -14.40 -0.30
N THR A 238 20.17 -13.67 -1.29
CA THR A 238 19.26 -12.55 -1.03
C THR A 238 17.95 -13.01 -0.39
N GLN A 239 17.36 -14.13 -0.84
CA GLN A 239 16.17 -14.71 -0.19
C GLN A 239 16.42 -15.08 1.28
N ALA A 240 17.53 -15.77 1.58
CA ALA A 240 17.88 -16.13 2.95
C ALA A 240 18.12 -14.90 3.83
N ALA A 241 18.78 -13.87 3.28
CA ALA A 241 19.03 -12.61 3.96
C ALA A 241 17.73 -11.86 4.26
N LEU A 242 16.83 -11.72 3.29
CA LEU A 242 15.54 -11.03 3.45
C LEU A 242 14.66 -11.72 4.49
N TYR A 243 14.54 -13.05 4.43
CA TYR A 243 13.75 -13.81 5.40
C TYR A 243 14.30 -13.63 6.82
N THR A 244 15.60 -13.85 7.00
CA THR A 244 16.25 -13.72 8.31
C THR A 244 16.12 -12.30 8.85
N HIS A 245 16.37 -11.30 8.02
CA HIS A 245 16.27 -9.89 8.38
C HIS A 245 14.87 -9.54 8.93
N HIS A 246 13.80 -9.86 8.19
CA HIS A 246 12.44 -9.51 8.61
C HIS A 246 12.00 -10.33 9.83
N GLN A 247 12.41 -11.59 9.96
CA GLN A 247 12.08 -12.40 11.14
C GLN A 247 12.78 -11.86 12.40
N TYR A 248 14.03 -11.40 12.30
CA TYR A 248 14.69 -10.75 13.43
C TYR A 248 13.99 -9.44 13.80
N ILE A 249 13.68 -8.57 12.83
CA ILE A 249 12.93 -7.33 13.10
C ILE A 249 11.58 -7.62 13.75
N ALA A 250 10.86 -8.63 13.28
CA ALA A 250 9.56 -8.99 13.85
C ALA A 250 9.62 -9.45 15.32
N GLY A 251 10.77 -9.99 15.75
CA GLY A 251 10.98 -10.44 17.12
C GLY A 251 11.45 -9.35 18.08
N PHE A 252 12.00 -8.25 17.57
CA PHE A 252 12.43 -7.08 18.37
C PHE A 252 11.26 -6.13 18.64
#